data_AF-H2XXR8-F1
#
_entry.id   AF-H2XXR8-F1
#
_cell.length_a   1.000
_cell.length_b   1.000
_cell.length_c   1.000
_cell.angle_alpha   90.00
_cell.angle_beta   90.00
_cell.angle_gamma   90.00
#
_symmetry.space_group_name_H-M   'P 1'
#
loop_
_entity.id
_entity.type
_entity.pdbx_description
1 polymer ?
#
loop_
_entity_poly.entity_id
_entity_poly.type
_entity_poly.pdbx_seq_one_letter_code
_entity_poly.pdbx_strand_id
1 'polypeptide(L)'
;MAFKGKSKNASHLENLTLTVNEKILRECHNLYTEDKIGLISIAGDIDIHLLAPRKKITVLLIGNHSAGKSSFINWYVEEHIQRTGVAIETQGFTIVTSGRKRESLTGNATLHLYPHLEPLQNKPGVMDYVTTEITTSKQKKFNLVTFIDTPGLVDGDMKYPFDVNESILWLGKQIADRVFVFFDPIGQALCKRTLNIVEQLSEDHAEIMKFYLSKADEAGHESDRQRVMMQIVQELCKRPNLNRTGFDMPTIYIPSMGKTSKCVNQIEDVCKEIDKTINTTIQNTLNKLEKDCTDISTKIDTLIEEDNAACSYNLRAKGKGFMYASVGSILPLLLFGNFLAIALPKESLEAALGVTGAEALAKYTVSVTRYFTAFLQRG
;
A
#
# COMPACT_ATOMS: atom_id res chain seq x y z
N MET A 1 -26.30 -11.62 -25.86
CA MET A 1 -24.84 -11.57 -26.13
C MET A 1 -24.56 -10.44 -27.11
N ALA A 2 -24.16 -9.25 -26.64
CA ALA A 2 -23.59 -8.18 -27.48
C ALA A 2 -23.07 -7.05 -26.59
N PHE A 3 -21.86 -7.19 -26.04
CA PHE A 3 -21.07 -6.07 -25.52
C PHE A 3 -19.58 -6.46 -25.49
N LYS A 4 -18.93 -6.46 -26.66
CA LYS A 4 -17.47 -6.51 -26.79
C LYS A 4 -17.09 -5.63 -27.97
N GLY A 5 -16.92 -4.33 -27.69
CA GLY A 5 -16.71 -3.31 -28.72
C GLY A 5 -16.59 -1.89 -28.18
N LYS A 6 -15.94 -1.69 -27.02
CA LYS A 6 -15.35 -0.41 -26.60
C LYS A 6 -13.88 -0.73 -26.27
N SER A 7 -12.83 -0.01 -26.62
CA SER A 7 -12.58 1.11 -27.52
C SER A 7 -11.05 1.21 -27.56
N LYS A 8 -10.36 0.69 -28.60
CA LYS A 8 -8.89 0.86 -28.72
C LYS A 8 -8.50 2.30 -29.07
N ASN A 9 -9.40 3.05 -29.72
CA ASN A 9 -9.17 4.43 -30.11
C ASN A 9 -9.31 5.43 -28.95
N ALA A 10 -10.24 5.21 -28.00
CA ALA A 10 -10.38 6.11 -26.86
C ALA A 10 -9.22 5.95 -25.86
N SER A 11 -8.71 4.73 -25.65
CA SER A 11 -7.54 4.51 -24.79
C SER A 11 -6.26 5.12 -25.36
N HIS A 12 -6.11 5.13 -26.69
CA HIS A 12 -4.96 5.74 -27.34
C HIS A 12 -5.02 7.28 -27.28
N LEU A 13 -6.20 7.87 -27.49
CA LEU A 13 -6.41 9.31 -27.36
C LEU A 13 -6.26 9.79 -25.91
N GLU A 14 -6.74 9.02 -24.93
CA GLU A 14 -6.53 9.30 -23.50
C GLU A 14 -5.02 9.37 -23.19
N ASN A 15 -4.23 8.39 -23.65
CA ASN A 15 -2.77 8.36 -23.44
C ASN A 15 -2.03 9.57 -24.02
N LEU A 16 -2.54 10.21 -25.08
CA LEU A 16 -1.93 11.40 -25.67
C LEU A 16 -2.19 12.66 -24.83
N THR A 17 -3.25 12.68 -24.03
CA THR A 17 -3.65 13.84 -23.20
C THR A 17 -3.10 13.84 -21.78
N LEU A 18 -2.43 12.76 -21.36
CA LEU A 18 -1.89 12.65 -20.00
C LEU A 18 -0.56 13.37 -19.90
N THR A 19 -0.35 14.04 -18.77
CA THR A 19 0.97 14.61 -18.45
C THR A 19 1.97 13.48 -18.22
N VAL A 20 3.27 13.77 -18.37
CA VAL A 20 4.34 12.78 -18.13
C VAL A 20 4.22 12.17 -16.74
N ASN A 21 3.99 13.01 -15.72
CA ASN A 21 3.80 12.59 -14.33
C ASN A 21 2.63 11.60 -14.15
N GLU A 22 1.52 11.83 -14.84
CA GLU A 22 0.36 10.94 -14.80
C GLU A 22 0.63 9.61 -15.50
N LYS A 23 1.39 9.62 -16.60
CA LYS A 23 1.80 8.38 -17.28
C LYS A 23 2.68 7.53 -16.36
N ILE A 24 3.69 8.14 -15.72
CA ILE A 24 4.61 7.44 -14.83
C ILE A 24 3.85 6.76 -13.70
N LEU A 25 3.03 7.50 -12.94
CA LEU A 25 2.29 6.92 -11.81
C LEU A 25 1.34 5.80 -12.23
N ARG A 26 0.70 5.94 -13.39
CA ARG A 26 -0.19 4.91 -13.92
C ARG A 26 0.58 3.68 -14.38
N GLU A 27 1.70 3.85 -15.06
CA GLU A 27 2.57 2.75 -15.49
C GLU A 27 3.16 2.02 -14.28
N CYS A 28 3.69 2.74 -13.29
CA CYS A 28 4.14 2.14 -12.03
C CYS A 28 3.02 1.33 -11.37
N HIS A 29 1.82 1.88 -11.22
CA HIS A 29 0.71 1.13 -10.63
C HIS A 29 0.34 -0.12 -11.44
N ASN A 30 0.35 -0.02 -12.78
CA ASN A 30 0.05 -1.17 -13.64
C ASN A 30 1.11 -2.27 -13.50
N LEU A 31 2.40 -1.93 -13.40
CA LEU A 31 3.47 -2.91 -13.17
C LEU A 31 3.27 -3.74 -11.89
N TYR A 32 2.66 -3.15 -10.85
CA TYR A 32 2.32 -3.89 -9.63
C TYR A 32 1.08 -4.76 -9.79
N THR A 33 0.08 -4.29 -10.54
CA THR A 33 -1.30 -4.83 -10.53
C THR A 33 -1.67 -5.65 -11.76
N GLU A 34 -0.77 -5.79 -12.74
CA GLU A 34 -1.03 -6.58 -13.94
C GLU A 34 -1.32 -8.05 -13.61
N ASP A 35 -2.37 -8.61 -14.23
CA ASP A 35 -2.79 -9.98 -13.95
C ASP A 35 -1.68 -10.98 -14.33
N LYS A 36 -1.29 -11.83 -13.38
CA LYS A 36 -0.30 -12.93 -13.49
C LYS A 36 1.17 -12.53 -13.66
N ILE A 37 1.46 -11.32 -14.12
CA ILE A 37 2.85 -10.84 -14.33
C ILE A 37 3.17 -9.65 -13.42
N GLY A 38 2.18 -9.09 -12.75
CA GLY A 38 2.37 -7.97 -11.84
C GLY A 38 3.24 -8.35 -10.64
N LEU A 39 4.02 -7.37 -10.16
CA LEU A 39 4.95 -7.57 -9.05
C LEU A 39 4.26 -8.12 -7.80
N ILE A 40 2.99 -7.78 -7.56
CA ILE A 40 2.23 -8.32 -6.41
C ILE A 40 2.01 -9.83 -6.54
N SER A 41 1.72 -10.32 -7.74
CA SER A 41 1.52 -11.75 -7.96
C SER A 41 2.83 -12.54 -7.81
N ILE A 42 3.92 -12.03 -8.41
CA ILE A 42 5.25 -12.64 -8.31
C ILE A 42 5.72 -12.63 -6.85
N ALA A 43 5.54 -11.52 -6.14
CA ALA A 43 5.88 -11.39 -4.74
C ALA A 43 5.06 -12.34 -3.85
N GLY A 44 3.77 -12.50 -4.15
CA GLY A 44 2.89 -13.43 -3.43
C GLY A 44 3.35 -14.90 -3.51
N ASP A 45 3.87 -15.32 -4.67
CA ASP A 45 4.40 -16.68 -4.85
C ASP A 45 5.66 -16.96 -4.02
N ILE A 46 6.37 -15.92 -3.58
CA ILE A 46 7.60 -15.99 -2.77
C ILE A 46 7.41 -15.45 -1.34
N ASP A 47 6.17 -15.33 -0.88
CA ASP A 47 5.78 -14.86 0.46
C ASP A 47 6.24 -13.43 0.80
N ILE A 48 6.29 -12.55 -0.22
CA ILE A 48 6.52 -11.11 -0.06
C ILE A 48 5.20 -10.37 -0.27
N HIS A 49 4.78 -9.59 0.74
CA HIS A 49 3.62 -8.73 0.63
C HIS A 49 3.98 -7.35 0.09
N LEU A 50 3.56 -7.07 -1.16
CA LEU A 50 3.70 -5.75 -1.79
C LEU A 50 2.36 -5.01 -1.86
N LEU A 51 2.45 -3.68 -1.77
CA LEU A 51 1.31 -2.77 -1.95
C LEU A 51 1.53 -1.92 -3.19
N ALA A 52 0.54 -1.89 -4.09
CA ALA A 52 0.61 -1.07 -5.28
C ALA A 52 0.71 0.42 -4.92
N PRO A 53 1.56 1.19 -5.63
CA PRO A 53 1.67 2.62 -5.40
C PRO A 53 0.36 3.34 -5.78
N ARG A 54 0.06 4.43 -5.07
CA ARG A 54 -1.12 5.25 -5.36
C ARG A 54 -0.91 6.08 -6.62
N LYS A 55 -1.99 6.30 -7.37
CA LYS A 55 -1.97 7.10 -8.61
C LYS A 55 -2.04 8.60 -8.37
N LYS A 56 -2.38 9.02 -7.16
CA LYS A 56 -2.61 10.41 -6.77
C LYS A 56 -2.04 10.65 -5.38
N ILE A 57 -1.59 11.88 -5.15
CA ILE A 57 -1.27 12.36 -3.81
C ILE A 57 -2.54 12.77 -3.09
N THR A 58 -2.55 12.67 -1.77
CA THR A 58 -3.64 13.09 -0.91
C THR A 58 -3.23 14.30 -0.08
N VAL A 59 -4.00 15.38 -0.19
CA VAL A 59 -3.82 16.59 0.60
C VAL A 59 -4.99 16.72 1.57
N LEU A 60 -4.72 16.66 2.87
CA LEU A 60 -5.71 16.80 3.93
C LEU A 60 -5.80 18.27 4.35
N LEU A 61 -7.01 18.85 4.34
CA LEU A 61 -7.24 20.22 4.79
C LEU A 61 -7.84 20.21 6.19
N ILE A 62 -7.11 20.72 7.16
CA ILE A 62 -7.54 20.91 8.55
C ILE A 62 -7.69 22.41 8.81
N GLY A 63 -8.65 22.79 9.63
CA GLY A 63 -8.81 24.17 10.04
C GLY A 63 -10.13 24.41 10.72
N ASN A 64 -10.21 25.56 11.36
CA ASN A 64 -11.38 25.94 12.13
C ASN A 64 -12.61 26.05 11.23
N HIS A 65 -13.76 26.17 11.88
CA HIS A 65 -14.98 26.57 11.23
C HIS A 65 -14.80 27.82 10.38
N SER A 66 -15.32 27.78 9.15
CA SER A 66 -15.21 28.86 8.17
C SER A 66 -13.80 29.27 7.74
N ALA A 67 -12.73 28.52 8.03
CA ALA A 67 -11.35 28.84 7.62
C ALA A 67 -11.06 28.76 6.09
N GLY A 68 -12.09 28.67 5.24
CA GLY A 68 -11.93 28.72 3.78
C GLY A 68 -11.43 27.43 3.12
N LYS A 69 -11.51 26.28 3.81
CA LYS A 69 -11.07 24.97 3.27
C LYS A 69 -11.81 24.57 1.98
N SER A 70 -13.14 24.46 2.04
CA SER A 70 -13.97 24.11 0.88
C SER A 70 -13.88 25.16 -0.24
N SER A 71 -13.77 26.44 0.13
CA SER A 71 -13.57 27.52 -0.84
C SER A 71 -12.24 27.38 -1.58
N PHE A 72 -11.17 27.00 -0.88
CA PHE A 72 -9.86 26.77 -1.50
C PHE A 72 -9.91 25.62 -2.50
N ILE A 73 -10.61 24.52 -2.17
CA ILE A 73 -10.75 23.37 -3.08
C ILE A 73 -11.49 23.80 -4.35
N ASN A 74 -12.62 24.50 -4.22
CA ASN A 74 -13.35 25.04 -5.38
C ASN A 74 -12.47 25.95 -6.24
N TRP A 75 -11.68 26.84 -5.62
CA TRP A 75 -10.74 27.70 -6.33
C TRP A 75 -9.62 26.94 -7.04
N TYR A 76 -9.04 25.93 -6.37
CA TYR A 76 -7.94 25.14 -6.91
C TYR A 76 -8.40 24.38 -8.15
N VAL A 77 -9.58 23.76 -8.06
CA VAL A 77 -10.18 22.95 -9.13
C VAL A 77 -10.83 23.81 -10.22
N GLU A 78 -11.09 25.10 -9.94
CA GLU A 78 -11.79 26.06 -10.80
C GLU A 78 -13.23 25.64 -11.14
N GLU A 79 -13.85 24.89 -10.22
CA GLU A 79 -15.23 24.44 -10.33
C GLU A 79 -15.95 24.60 -9.00
N HIS A 80 -17.25 24.90 -9.05
CA HIS A 80 -18.08 24.95 -7.85
C HIS A 80 -18.58 23.53 -7.51
N ILE A 81 -17.79 22.83 -6.68
CA ILE A 81 -18.05 21.44 -6.28
C ILE A 81 -18.78 21.42 -4.94
N GLN A 82 -18.18 22.06 -3.94
CA GLN A 82 -18.71 22.12 -2.59
C GLN A 82 -19.51 23.42 -2.38
N ARG A 83 -20.60 23.36 -1.61
CA ARG A 83 -21.32 24.56 -1.20
C ARG A 83 -20.47 25.35 -0.20
N THR A 84 -20.41 26.68 -0.36
CA THR A 84 -19.62 27.58 0.48
C THR A 84 -20.51 28.74 0.96
N GLY A 85 -20.20 29.30 2.13
CA GLY A 85 -20.84 30.53 2.63
C GLY A 85 -21.87 30.34 3.74
N VAL A 86 -22.11 29.10 4.18
CA VAL A 86 -22.97 28.81 5.34
C VAL A 86 -22.16 28.07 6.39
N ALA A 87 -22.31 28.47 7.65
CA ALA A 87 -21.54 27.97 8.76
C ALA A 87 -21.63 26.43 8.93
N ILE A 88 -22.82 25.86 9.09
CA ILE A 88 -22.97 24.53 9.75
C ILE A 88 -22.95 23.35 8.75
N GLU A 89 -22.58 23.55 7.48
CA GLU A 89 -22.83 22.55 6.42
C GLU A 89 -21.85 21.37 6.40
N THR A 90 -20.54 21.59 6.54
CA THR A 90 -19.55 20.49 6.55
C THR A 90 -19.48 19.82 7.92
N GLN A 91 -20.45 18.95 8.20
CA GLN A 91 -20.43 18.07 9.38
C GLN A 91 -19.64 16.78 9.16
N GLY A 92 -19.22 16.53 7.92
CA GLY A 92 -18.55 15.32 7.47
C GLY A 92 -17.30 15.57 6.65
N PHE A 93 -16.65 14.47 6.24
CA PHE A 93 -15.49 14.51 5.34
C PHE A 93 -15.96 14.57 3.89
N THR A 94 -15.34 15.46 3.11
CA THR A 94 -15.55 15.49 1.65
C THR A 94 -14.25 15.14 0.94
N ILE A 95 -14.24 14.05 0.20
CA ILE A 95 -13.12 13.63 -0.64
C ILE A 95 -13.36 14.18 -2.04
N VAL A 96 -12.50 15.07 -2.50
CA VAL A 96 -12.63 15.69 -3.82
C VAL A 96 -11.54 15.15 -4.73
N THR A 97 -11.93 14.50 -5.82
CA THR A 97 -10.99 13.85 -6.74
C THR A 97 -11.37 14.05 -8.20
N SER A 98 -10.39 13.88 -9.07
CA SER A 98 -10.60 13.88 -10.52
C SER A 98 -11.04 12.51 -11.05
N GLY A 99 -11.92 12.49 -12.04
CA GLY A 99 -12.40 11.28 -12.69
C GLY A 99 -12.84 11.52 -14.13
N ARG A 100 -13.39 10.48 -14.75
CA ARG A 100 -13.87 10.53 -16.15
C ARG A 100 -15.22 11.24 -16.30
N LYS A 101 -16.02 11.25 -15.24
CA LYS A 101 -17.35 11.84 -15.21
C LYS A 101 -17.55 12.51 -13.86
N ARG A 102 -18.39 13.56 -13.85
CA ARG A 102 -18.83 14.19 -12.62
C ARG A 102 -19.84 13.28 -11.92
N GLU A 103 -19.57 12.96 -10.66
CA GLU A 103 -20.37 12.05 -9.85
C GLU A 103 -20.15 12.37 -8.37
N SER A 104 -21.21 12.19 -7.58
CA SER A 104 -21.17 12.39 -6.13
C SER A 104 -21.58 11.07 -5.48
N LEU A 105 -20.71 10.51 -4.65
CA LEU A 105 -20.93 9.26 -3.93
C LEU A 105 -20.98 9.52 -2.43
N THR A 106 -21.81 8.77 -1.71
CA THR A 106 -21.96 8.92 -0.26
C THR A 106 -21.73 7.59 0.44
N GLY A 107 -21.10 7.66 1.63
CA GLY A 107 -20.86 6.50 2.49
C GLY A 107 -20.12 5.38 1.81
N ASN A 108 -20.64 4.15 1.93
CA ASN A 108 -19.95 2.93 1.51
C ASN A 108 -19.59 2.90 0.02
N ALA A 109 -20.30 3.66 -0.83
CA ALA A 109 -19.95 3.78 -2.24
C ALA A 109 -18.54 4.37 -2.46
N THR A 110 -18.05 5.18 -1.52
CA THR A 110 -16.69 5.74 -1.51
C THR A 110 -15.62 4.65 -1.44
N LEU A 111 -15.87 3.56 -0.70
CA LEU A 111 -14.89 2.48 -0.49
C LEU A 111 -14.58 1.71 -1.78
N HIS A 112 -15.51 1.68 -2.73
CA HIS A 112 -15.26 1.07 -4.04
C HIS A 112 -14.19 1.83 -4.84
N LEU A 113 -14.07 3.14 -4.65
CA LEU A 113 -13.04 3.95 -5.30
C LEU A 113 -11.75 4.01 -4.47
N TYR A 114 -11.88 3.89 -3.14
CA TYR A 114 -10.80 4.04 -2.20
C TYR A 114 -10.77 2.87 -1.19
N PRO A 115 -10.34 1.66 -1.60
CA PRO A 115 -10.28 0.51 -0.69
C PRO A 115 -9.38 0.74 0.53
N HIS A 116 -8.34 1.57 0.41
CA HIS A 116 -7.47 1.91 1.54
C HIS A 116 -8.15 2.77 2.62
N LEU A 117 -9.36 3.29 2.36
CA LEU A 117 -10.19 3.95 3.36
C LEU A 117 -11.09 2.96 4.11
N GLU A 118 -11.07 1.67 3.78
CA GLU A 118 -11.81 0.62 4.49
C GLU A 118 -11.61 0.66 6.02
N PRO A 119 -10.41 0.96 6.58
CA PRO A 119 -10.26 1.06 8.02
C PRO A 119 -11.06 2.21 8.68
N LEU A 120 -11.53 3.22 7.91
CA LEU A 120 -12.48 4.22 8.42
C LEU A 120 -13.87 3.64 8.67
N GLN A 121 -14.25 2.56 7.98
CA GLN A 121 -15.52 1.87 8.22
C GLN A 121 -15.57 1.27 9.63
N ASN A 122 -14.42 0.91 10.19
CA ASN A 122 -14.32 0.39 11.56
C ASN A 122 -14.65 1.46 12.61
N LYS A 123 -14.73 2.73 12.23
CA LYS A 123 -15.15 3.83 13.12
C LYS A 123 -16.66 4.02 13.03
N PRO A 124 -17.41 3.83 14.13
CA PRO A 124 -18.87 3.87 14.09
C PRO A 124 -19.38 5.26 13.67
N GLY A 125 -20.27 5.28 12.68
CA GLY A 125 -20.94 6.50 12.21
C GLY A 125 -20.12 7.40 11.28
N VAL A 126 -18.84 7.13 11.02
CA VAL A 126 -18.03 7.99 10.14
C VAL A 126 -18.53 7.95 8.70
N MET A 127 -18.81 6.75 8.18
CA MET A 127 -19.18 6.57 6.77
C MET A 127 -20.45 7.30 6.38
N ASP A 128 -21.42 7.48 7.29
CA ASP A 128 -22.65 8.24 7.02
C ASP A 128 -22.37 9.72 6.71
N TYR A 129 -21.19 10.19 7.09
CA TYR A 129 -20.72 11.55 6.91
C TYR A 129 -19.48 11.63 6.00
N VAL A 130 -19.23 10.61 5.16
CA VAL A 130 -18.21 10.66 4.11
C VAL A 130 -18.90 10.86 2.76
N THR A 131 -18.53 11.92 2.06
CA THR A 131 -18.96 12.20 0.68
C THR A 131 -17.74 12.23 -0.23
N THR A 132 -17.85 11.65 -1.42
CA THR A 132 -16.84 11.73 -2.47
C THR A 132 -17.40 12.49 -3.66
N GLU A 133 -16.76 13.60 -3.99
CA GLU A 133 -17.07 14.43 -5.15
C GLU A 133 -16.04 14.19 -6.25
N ILE A 134 -16.51 13.72 -7.39
CA ILE A 134 -15.70 13.44 -8.57
C ILE A 134 -15.96 14.53 -9.61
N THR A 135 -14.90 15.13 -10.12
CA THR A 135 -14.95 16.15 -11.18
C THR A 135 -14.03 15.78 -12.34
N THR A 136 -14.29 16.34 -13.52
CA THR A 136 -13.47 16.16 -14.73
C THR A 136 -12.38 17.22 -14.88
N SER A 137 -12.25 18.17 -13.93
CA SER A 137 -11.25 19.23 -14.00
C SER A 137 -9.82 18.69 -14.09
N LYS A 138 -9.02 19.33 -14.94
CA LYS A 138 -7.58 19.07 -15.11
C LYS A 138 -6.72 20.28 -14.69
N GLN A 139 -7.34 21.29 -14.08
CA GLN A 139 -6.66 22.51 -13.68
C GLN A 139 -5.62 22.24 -12.60
N LYS A 140 -4.51 23.00 -12.63
CA LYS A 140 -3.44 22.94 -11.60
C LYS A 140 -2.93 21.52 -11.29
N LYS A 141 -2.96 20.59 -12.27
CA LYS A 141 -2.61 19.16 -12.10
C LYS A 141 -3.51 18.40 -11.11
N PHE A 142 -4.76 18.80 -10.98
CA PHE A 142 -5.75 18.14 -10.13
C PHE A 142 -6.03 16.67 -10.52
N ASN A 143 -5.68 16.25 -11.73
CA ASN A 143 -5.64 14.84 -12.14
C ASN A 143 -4.77 13.96 -11.21
N LEU A 144 -3.75 14.55 -10.57
CA LEU A 144 -2.78 13.88 -9.69
C LEU A 144 -3.04 14.10 -8.20
N VAL A 145 -4.10 14.83 -7.83
CA VAL A 145 -4.38 15.25 -6.46
C VAL A 145 -5.75 14.75 -6.03
N THR A 146 -5.85 14.33 -4.77
CA THR A 146 -7.11 14.11 -4.07
C THR A 146 -7.11 14.97 -2.82
N PHE A 147 -8.12 15.83 -2.67
CA PHE A 147 -8.29 16.62 -1.45
C PHE A 147 -9.21 15.89 -0.49
N ILE A 148 -8.88 15.95 0.80
CA ILE A 148 -9.79 15.56 1.87
C ILE A 148 -10.10 16.82 2.67
N ASP A 149 -11.33 17.32 2.51
CA ASP A 149 -11.85 18.42 3.29
C ASP A 149 -12.40 17.88 4.61
N THR A 150 -11.84 18.35 5.74
CA THR A 150 -12.34 17.98 7.06
C THR A 150 -13.49 18.89 7.48
N PRO A 151 -14.39 18.42 8.36
CA PRO A 151 -15.37 19.30 8.99
C PRO A 151 -14.68 20.48 9.70
N GLY A 152 -15.38 21.62 9.77
CA GLY A 152 -14.87 22.82 10.43
C GLY A 152 -14.84 22.68 11.94
N LEU A 153 -13.63 22.58 12.52
CA LEU A 153 -13.46 22.36 13.95
C LEU A 153 -13.91 23.58 14.76
N VAL A 154 -14.64 23.31 15.85
CA VAL A 154 -15.11 24.31 16.82
C VAL A 154 -14.83 23.82 18.24
N ASP A 155 -14.63 24.77 19.14
CA ASP A 155 -14.60 24.54 20.59
C ASP A 155 -16.01 24.72 21.20
N GLY A 156 -16.25 24.09 22.36
CA GLY A 156 -17.51 24.17 23.10
C GLY A 156 -18.38 22.90 23.00
N ASP A 157 -19.68 23.05 23.22
CA ASP A 157 -20.65 21.94 23.37
C ASP A 157 -21.09 21.28 22.05
N MET A 158 -20.53 21.70 20.91
CA MET A 158 -20.87 21.11 19.62
C MET A 158 -20.38 19.66 19.56
N LYS A 159 -21.34 18.73 19.47
CA LYS A 159 -21.08 17.30 19.31
C LYS A 159 -21.11 16.93 17.84
N TYR A 160 -20.02 16.33 17.38
CA TYR A 160 -19.98 15.68 16.08
C TYR A 160 -20.70 14.33 16.17
N PRO A 161 -21.30 13.87 15.07
CA PRO A 161 -22.01 12.59 15.04
C PRO A 161 -21.10 11.37 15.13
N PHE A 162 -19.78 11.56 15.00
CA PHE A 162 -18.74 10.54 15.11
C PHE A 162 -17.48 11.14 15.75
N ASP A 163 -16.47 10.30 16.05
CA ASP A 163 -15.19 10.78 16.55
C ASP A 163 -14.37 11.46 15.44
N VAL A 164 -14.57 12.76 15.33
CA VAL A 164 -13.89 13.61 14.34
C VAL A 164 -12.38 13.69 14.59
N ASN A 165 -11.95 13.69 15.86
CA ASN A 165 -10.54 13.87 16.19
C ASN A 165 -9.76 12.63 15.75
N GLU A 166 -10.20 11.44 16.16
CA GLU A 166 -9.55 10.19 15.84
C GLU A 166 -9.56 9.92 14.33
N SER A 167 -10.63 10.30 13.64
CA SER A 167 -10.74 10.16 12.19
C SER A 167 -9.76 11.08 11.44
N ILE A 168 -9.61 12.34 11.87
CA ILE A 168 -8.63 13.26 11.29
C ILE A 168 -7.20 12.78 11.56
N LEU A 169 -6.92 12.30 12.77
CA LEU A 169 -5.61 11.74 13.12
C LEU A 169 -5.26 10.55 12.24
N TRP A 170 -6.21 9.62 12.05
CA TRP A 170 -6.00 8.46 11.18
C TRP A 170 -5.74 8.88 9.73
N LEU A 171 -6.54 9.81 9.19
CA LEU A 171 -6.36 10.34 7.83
C LEU A 171 -5.00 11.01 7.66
N GLY A 172 -4.57 11.81 8.64
CA GLY A 172 -3.29 12.50 8.61
C GLY A 172 -2.10 11.54 8.69
N LYS A 173 -2.15 10.53 9.57
CA LYS A 173 -1.03 9.60 9.77
C LYS A 173 -0.90 8.54 8.66
N GLN A 174 -2.03 8.04 8.16
CA GLN A 174 -2.03 6.86 7.27
C GLN A 174 -2.18 7.21 5.78
N ILE A 175 -2.86 8.32 5.46
CA ILE A 175 -3.28 8.59 4.08
C ILE A 175 -2.64 9.87 3.51
N ALA A 176 -2.52 10.94 4.30
CA ALA A 176 -2.08 12.23 3.79
C ALA A 176 -0.60 12.22 3.34
N ASP A 177 -0.34 12.68 2.11
CA ASP A 177 1.03 13.02 1.66
C ASP A 177 1.39 14.46 2.07
N ARG A 178 0.37 15.30 2.31
CA ARG A 178 0.50 16.66 2.81
C ARG A 178 -0.71 17.06 3.64
N VAL A 179 -0.49 17.82 4.69
CA VAL A 179 -1.54 18.35 5.57
C VAL A 179 -1.48 19.87 5.55
N PHE A 180 -2.55 20.50 5.09
CA PHE A 180 -2.71 21.95 5.08
C PHE A 180 -3.55 22.37 6.27
N VAL A 181 -3.01 23.27 7.09
CA VAL A 181 -3.69 23.79 8.27
C VAL A 181 -4.02 25.26 8.03
N PHE A 182 -5.32 25.56 7.93
CA PHE A 182 -5.81 26.90 7.65
C PHE A 182 -6.28 27.59 8.93
N PHE A 183 -5.70 28.75 9.19
CA PHE A 183 -6.12 29.65 10.26
C PHE A 183 -6.90 30.84 9.69
N ASP A 184 -8.03 31.15 10.32
CA ASP A 184 -8.84 32.33 9.99
C ASP A 184 -8.52 33.47 10.97
N PRO A 185 -8.08 34.65 10.48
CA PRO A 185 -7.74 35.79 11.33
C PRO A 185 -8.91 36.37 12.12
N ILE A 186 -10.15 36.22 11.63
CA ILE A 186 -11.37 36.71 12.28
C ILE A 186 -12.02 35.59 13.12
N GLY A 187 -12.04 34.36 12.59
CA GLY A 187 -12.83 33.23 13.08
C GLY A 187 -12.29 32.48 14.30
N GLN A 188 -11.74 33.15 15.32
CA GLN A 188 -11.04 32.52 16.44
C GLN A 188 -9.93 31.56 15.95
N ALA A 189 -8.87 32.10 15.35
CA ALA A 189 -7.75 31.31 14.81
C ALA A 189 -7.23 30.22 15.77
N LEU A 190 -7.34 30.44 17.09
CA LEU A 190 -6.78 29.62 18.15
C LEU A 190 -7.76 28.59 18.71
N CYS A 191 -8.48 27.86 17.84
CA CYS A 191 -9.33 26.76 18.29
C CYS A 191 -8.47 25.68 18.98
N LYS A 192 -8.74 25.42 20.26
CA LYS A 192 -7.98 24.47 21.09
C LYS A 192 -8.05 23.06 20.51
N ARG A 193 -9.23 22.64 20.02
CA ARG A 193 -9.40 21.34 19.35
C ARG A 193 -8.52 21.21 18.11
N THR A 194 -8.49 22.22 17.23
CA THR A 194 -7.61 22.22 16.03
C THR A 194 -6.15 22.12 16.43
N LEU A 195 -5.69 22.94 17.37
CA LEU A 195 -4.30 22.94 17.81
C LEU A 195 -3.90 21.60 18.43
N ASN A 196 -4.79 20.93 19.19
CA ASN A 196 -4.53 19.62 19.76
C ASN A 196 -4.38 18.52 18.71
N ILE A 197 -5.20 18.53 17.66
CA ILE A 197 -5.08 17.57 16.56
C ILE A 197 -3.76 17.81 15.82
N VAL A 198 -3.44 19.07 15.52
CA VAL A 198 -2.19 19.45 14.84
C VAL A 198 -0.97 19.04 15.67
N GLU A 199 -1.00 19.20 16.99
CA GLU A 199 0.07 18.75 17.88
C GLU A 199 0.24 17.23 17.83
N GLN A 200 -0.84 16.47 17.95
CA GLN A 200 -0.79 15.01 17.89
C GLN A 200 -0.36 14.47 16.51
N LEU A 201 -0.69 15.19 15.42
CA LEU A 201 -0.15 14.88 14.10
C LEU A 201 1.35 15.19 14.00
N SER A 202 1.83 16.20 14.72
CA SER A 202 3.23 16.64 14.63
C SER A 202 4.23 15.75 15.32
N GLU A 203 3.77 14.85 16.19
CA GLU A 203 4.64 13.88 16.86
C GLU A 203 5.38 13.00 15.86
N ASP A 204 4.69 12.56 14.80
CA ASP A 204 5.23 11.61 13.82
C ASP A 204 5.36 12.20 12.41
N HIS A 205 4.64 13.30 12.10
CA HIS A 205 4.44 13.79 10.72
C HIS A 205 4.55 15.32 10.59
N ALA A 206 5.46 15.95 11.32
CA ALA A 206 5.64 17.41 11.27
C ALA A 206 6.04 17.91 9.86
N GLU A 207 6.82 17.16 9.12
CA GLU A 207 7.39 17.51 7.81
C GLU A 207 6.37 17.59 6.68
N ILE A 208 5.21 16.93 6.82
CA ILE A 208 4.12 16.99 5.85
C ILE A 208 3.12 18.11 6.17
N MET A 209 3.28 18.81 7.31
CA MET A 209 2.38 19.89 7.68
C MET A 209 2.81 21.25 7.14
N LYS A 210 1.84 22.02 6.64
CA LYS A 210 2.03 23.40 6.22
C LYS A 210 0.91 24.29 6.73
N PHE A 211 1.29 25.38 7.37
CA PHE A 211 0.38 26.34 7.98
C PHE A 211 0.12 27.51 7.04
N TYR A 212 -1.13 27.97 6.99
CA TYR A 212 -1.54 29.10 6.17
C TYR A 212 -2.46 30.02 6.97
N LEU A 213 -2.19 31.33 6.87
CA LEU A 213 -3.15 32.33 7.28
C LEU A 213 -4.11 32.57 6.11
N SER A 214 -5.26 31.92 6.17
CA SER A 214 -6.35 32.05 5.19
C SER A 214 -7.08 33.38 5.35
N LYS A 215 -7.84 33.80 4.33
CA LYS A 215 -8.62 35.06 4.33
C LYS A 215 -7.82 36.28 4.78
N ALA A 216 -6.53 36.33 4.41
CA ALA A 216 -5.64 37.40 4.85
C ALA A 216 -6.10 38.80 4.37
N ASP A 217 -6.95 38.86 3.34
CA ASP A 217 -7.60 40.07 2.86
C ASP A 217 -8.64 40.64 3.84
N GLU A 218 -9.20 39.83 4.74
CA GLU A 218 -10.19 40.26 5.74
C GLU A 218 -9.54 40.73 7.06
N ALA A 219 -8.25 40.45 7.27
CA ALA A 219 -7.50 40.70 8.50
C ALA A 219 -7.06 42.16 8.72
N GLY A 220 -7.73 43.14 8.11
CA GLY A 220 -7.46 44.56 8.30
C GLY A 220 -6.12 45.04 7.72
N HIS A 221 -5.42 45.90 8.46
CA HIS A 221 -4.13 46.46 8.03
C HIS A 221 -2.97 45.47 8.24
N GLU A 222 -1.81 45.78 7.67
CA GLU A 222 -0.62 44.92 7.78
C GLU A 222 -0.19 44.69 9.23
N SER A 223 -0.29 45.71 10.07
CA SER A 223 -0.01 45.62 11.51
C SER A 223 -0.93 44.64 12.25
N ASP A 224 -2.21 44.59 11.88
CA ASP A 224 -3.19 43.72 12.51
C ASP A 224 -2.97 42.27 12.08
N ARG A 225 -2.70 42.05 10.79
CA ARG A 225 -2.26 40.74 10.26
C ARG A 225 -1.03 40.21 10.98
N GLN A 226 0.01 41.04 11.11
CA GLN A 226 1.25 40.64 11.78
C GLN A 226 1.00 40.31 13.26
N ARG A 227 0.12 41.05 13.94
CA ARG A 227 -0.26 40.75 15.34
C ARG A 227 -0.96 39.39 15.44
N VAL A 228 -1.94 39.11 14.58
CA VAL A 228 -2.66 37.83 14.58
C VAL A 228 -1.73 36.67 14.24
N MET A 229 -0.89 36.84 13.23
CA MET A 229 0.13 35.86 12.85
C MET A 229 1.07 35.58 14.03
N MET A 230 1.58 36.62 14.70
CA MET A 230 2.44 36.48 15.88
C MET A 230 1.73 35.71 17.01
N GLN A 231 0.44 35.97 17.26
CA GLN A 231 -0.34 35.25 18.27
C GLN A 231 -0.46 33.75 17.94
N ILE A 232 -0.76 33.42 16.68
CA ILE A 232 -0.84 32.02 16.22
C ILE A 232 0.52 31.35 16.36
N VAL A 233 1.59 31.98 15.89
CA VAL A 233 2.95 31.44 15.99
C VAL A 233 3.34 31.24 17.45
N GLN A 234 3.02 32.17 18.35
CA GLN A 234 3.28 32.01 19.78
C GLN A 234 2.53 30.81 20.37
N GLU A 235 1.26 30.62 20.04
CA GLU A 235 0.50 29.44 20.51
C GLU A 235 1.03 28.13 19.93
N LEU A 236 1.50 28.13 18.68
CA LEU A 236 2.15 26.96 18.07
C LEU A 236 3.50 26.68 18.75
N CYS A 237 4.31 27.70 19.02
CA CYS A 237 5.62 27.55 19.66
C CYS A 237 5.54 27.13 21.14
N LYS A 238 4.41 27.35 21.81
CA LYS A 238 4.17 26.75 23.15
C LYS A 238 4.15 25.23 23.11
N ARG A 239 3.97 24.63 21.92
CA ARG A 239 3.94 23.18 21.71
C ARG A 239 5.29 22.75 21.11
N PRO A 240 6.06 21.92 21.83
CA PRO A 240 7.47 21.65 21.48
C PRO A 240 7.66 21.06 20.08
N ASN A 241 6.71 20.24 19.62
CA ASN A 241 6.76 19.56 18.31
C ASN A 241 6.43 20.49 17.13
N LEU A 242 5.79 21.64 17.38
CA LEU A 242 5.38 22.60 16.34
C LEU A 242 6.34 23.77 16.16
N ASN A 243 7.38 23.84 16.99
CA ASN A 243 8.34 24.94 16.99
C ASN A 243 9.05 25.08 15.63
N ARG A 244 9.36 23.98 14.93
CA ARG A 244 10.06 24.07 13.63
C ARG A 244 9.16 24.46 12.46
N THR A 245 7.88 24.11 12.53
CA THR A 245 6.94 24.23 11.40
C THR A 245 6.10 25.52 11.47
N GLY A 246 5.94 26.10 12.66
CA GLY A 246 5.13 27.32 12.87
C GLY A 246 5.75 28.62 12.38
N PHE A 247 7.06 28.69 12.11
CA PHE A 247 7.72 29.96 11.75
C PHE A 247 7.44 30.46 10.33
N ASP A 248 7.05 29.56 9.41
CA ASP A 248 6.78 29.90 8.02
C ASP A 248 5.30 29.69 7.70
N MET A 249 4.51 30.74 7.96
CA MET A 249 3.06 30.79 7.75
C MET A 249 2.69 31.84 6.68
N PRO A 250 2.68 31.46 5.39
CA PRO A 250 2.29 32.35 4.31
C PRO A 250 0.81 32.80 4.40
N THR A 251 0.56 33.99 3.88
CA THR A 251 -0.76 34.62 3.81
C THR A 251 -1.45 34.30 2.49
N ILE A 252 -2.64 33.72 2.54
CA ILE A 252 -3.40 33.33 1.36
C ILE A 252 -4.83 33.88 1.42
N TYR A 253 -5.38 34.21 0.27
CA TYR A 253 -6.81 34.47 0.10
C TYR A 253 -7.25 34.10 -1.30
N ILE A 254 -8.55 33.85 -1.49
CA ILE A 254 -9.10 33.53 -2.79
C ILE A 254 -9.43 34.85 -3.49
N PRO A 255 -8.81 35.15 -4.65
CA PRO A 255 -9.10 36.38 -5.38
C PRO A 255 -10.58 36.43 -5.78
N SER A 256 -11.26 37.51 -5.38
CA SER A 256 -12.65 37.76 -5.77
C SER A 256 -12.71 38.82 -6.87
N MET A 257 -13.51 38.59 -7.90
CA MET A 257 -13.72 39.56 -8.98
C MET A 257 -14.28 40.86 -8.38
N GLY A 258 -13.52 41.96 -8.49
CA GLY A 258 -13.95 43.29 -8.03
C GLY A 258 -13.48 43.71 -6.64
N LYS A 259 -12.80 42.84 -5.87
CA LYS A 259 -12.12 43.24 -4.61
C LYS A 259 -10.60 43.26 -4.82
N THR A 260 -10.02 44.46 -4.82
CA THR A 260 -8.56 44.62 -4.78
C THR A 260 -8.09 44.65 -3.32
N SER A 261 -7.28 43.67 -2.92
CA SER A 261 -6.64 43.67 -1.61
C SER A 261 -5.21 44.19 -1.72
N LYS A 262 -4.78 44.99 -0.74
CA LYS A 262 -3.37 45.42 -0.60
C LYS A 262 -2.50 44.31 0.01
N CYS A 263 -3.09 43.21 0.47
CA CYS A 263 -2.37 42.08 1.03
C CYS A 263 -1.69 41.27 -0.07
N VAL A 264 -0.42 40.93 0.13
CA VAL A 264 0.31 40.00 -0.74
C VAL A 264 -0.31 38.62 -0.65
N ASN A 265 -0.76 38.10 -1.78
CA ASN A 265 -1.37 36.78 -1.86
C ASN A 265 -0.32 35.73 -2.25
N GLN A 266 -0.04 34.77 -1.38
CA GLN A 266 0.91 33.69 -1.62
C GLN A 266 0.21 32.38 -2.03
N ILE A 267 -1.04 32.46 -2.52
CA ILE A 267 -1.81 31.27 -2.92
C ILE A 267 -1.15 30.46 -4.05
N GLU A 268 -0.34 31.11 -4.87
CA GLU A 268 0.47 30.46 -5.91
C GLU A 268 1.56 29.56 -5.31
N ASP A 269 2.12 29.92 -4.16
CA ASP A 269 3.12 29.11 -3.46
C ASP A 269 2.49 27.82 -2.90
N VAL A 270 1.20 27.84 -2.56
CA VAL A 270 0.44 26.61 -2.24
C VAL A 270 0.44 25.65 -3.44
N CYS A 271 0.25 26.17 -4.64
CA CYS A 271 0.27 25.35 -5.86
C CYS A 271 1.66 24.78 -6.12
N LYS A 272 2.72 25.56 -5.89
CA LYS A 272 4.11 25.10 -5.99
C LYS A 272 4.42 24.00 -4.96
N GLU A 273 3.91 24.10 -3.73
CA GLU A 273 4.09 23.07 -2.70
C GLU A 273 3.36 21.76 -3.05
N ILE A 274 2.16 21.85 -3.63
CA ILE A 274 1.47 20.67 -4.17
C ILE A 274 2.30 20.04 -5.30
N ASP A 275 2.78 20.84 -6.24
CA ASP A 275 3.61 20.38 -7.37
C ASP A 275 4.91 19.70 -6.90
N LYS A 276 5.58 20.28 -5.89
CA LYS A 276 6.76 19.71 -5.26
C LYS A 276 6.44 18.36 -4.61
N THR A 277 5.28 18.27 -3.94
CA THR A 277 4.80 17.03 -3.33
C THR A 277 4.55 15.96 -4.39
N ILE A 278 3.86 16.29 -5.49
CA ILE A 278 3.65 15.37 -6.62
C ILE A 278 5.00 14.82 -7.11
N ASN A 279 5.96 15.69 -7.40
CA ASN A 279 7.26 15.27 -7.92
C ASN A 279 8.04 14.40 -6.92
N THR A 280 7.97 14.73 -5.63
CA THR A 280 8.62 13.97 -4.56
C THR A 280 7.99 12.59 -4.42
N THR A 281 6.66 12.49 -4.44
CA THR A 281 5.95 11.20 -4.38
C THR A 281 6.25 10.33 -5.60
N ILE A 282 6.36 10.91 -6.80
CA ILE A 282 6.77 10.18 -8.01
C ILE A 282 8.17 9.60 -7.82
N GLN A 283 9.13 10.40 -7.37
CA GLN A 283 10.49 9.91 -7.14
C GLN A 283 10.53 8.81 -6.07
N ASN A 284 9.84 9.00 -4.95
CA ASN A 284 9.75 8.00 -3.89
C ASN A 284 9.10 6.70 -4.39
N THR A 285 8.10 6.80 -5.27
CA THR A 285 7.45 5.65 -5.90
C THR A 285 8.41 4.89 -6.80
N LEU A 286 9.20 5.59 -7.63
CA LEU A 286 10.19 4.97 -8.50
C LEU A 286 11.32 4.30 -7.69
N ASN A 287 11.83 4.98 -6.66
CA ASN A 287 12.85 4.41 -5.77
C ASN A 287 12.31 3.17 -5.04
N LYS A 288 11.04 3.20 -4.62
CA LYS A 288 10.39 2.05 -3.99
C LYS A 288 10.21 0.89 -4.98
N LEU A 289 9.81 1.18 -6.22
CA LEU A 289 9.72 0.19 -7.28
C LEU A 289 11.07 -0.50 -7.54
N GLU A 290 12.15 0.27 -7.65
CA GLU A 290 13.51 -0.26 -7.82
C GLU A 290 13.90 -1.17 -6.64
N LYS A 291 13.63 -0.73 -5.41
CA LYS A 291 13.88 -1.52 -4.21
C LYS A 291 13.06 -2.81 -4.20
N ASP A 292 11.75 -2.73 -4.42
CA ASP A 292 10.85 -3.89 -4.40
C ASP A 292 11.28 -4.92 -5.46
N CYS A 293 11.70 -4.47 -6.66
CA CYS A 293 12.23 -5.35 -7.70
C CYS A 293 13.54 -6.03 -7.26
N THR A 294 14.44 -5.28 -6.60
CA THR A 294 15.71 -5.81 -6.09
C THR A 294 15.49 -6.84 -4.99
N ASP A 295 14.55 -6.57 -4.08
CA ASP A 295 14.18 -7.46 -2.98
C ASP A 295 13.56 -8.76 -3.53
N ILE A 296 12.68 -8.68 -4.53
CA ILE A 296 12.14 -9.86 -5.25
C ILE A 296 13.26 -10.66 -5.91
N SER A 297 14.13 -10.00 -6.69
CA SER A 297 15.21 -10.68 -7.41
C SER A 297 16.13 -11.44 -6.45
N THR A 298 16.56 -10.78 -5.37
CA THR A 298 17.44 -11.36 -4.35
C THR A 298 16.80 -12.56 -3.67
N LYS A 299 15.49 -12.47 -3.37
CA LYS A 299 14.76 -13.58 -2.75
C LYS A 299 14.62 -14.77 -3.69
N ILE A 300 14.35 -14.53 -4.97
CA ILE A 300 14.29 -15.58 -5.99
C ILE A 300 15.64 -16.27 -6.12
N ASP A 301 16.73 -15.51 -6.21
CA ASP A 301 18.08 -16.07 -6.30
C ASP A 301 18.40 -16.95 -5.08
N THR A 302 18.05 -16.50 -3.88
CA THR A 302 18.20 -17.28 -2.64
C THR A 302 17.40 -18.58 -2.68
N LEU A 303 16.13 -18.54 -3.11
CA LEU A 303 15.29 -19.72 -3.21
C LEU A 303 15.82 -20.73 -4.25
N ILE A 304 16.39 -20.25 -5.36
CA ILE A 304 17.02 -21.08 -6.38
C ILE A 304 18.29 -21.75 -5.81
N GLU A 305 19.10 -21.02 -5.04
CA GLU A 305 20.29 -21.58 -4.39
C GLU A 305 19.91 -22.66 -3.37
N GLU A 306 18.88 -22.42 -2.56
CA GLU A 306 18.33 -23.39 -1.60
C GLU A 306 17.80 -24.65 -2.29
N ASP A 307 17.04 -24.50 -3.38
CA ASP A 307 16.50 -25.64 -4.14
C ASP A 307 17.63 -26.44 -4.81
N ASN A 308 18.63 -25.78 -5.39
CA ASN A 308 19.80 -26.44 -5.95
C ASN A 308 20.59 -27.21 -4.89
N ALA A 309 20.78 -26.64 -3.70
CA ALA A 309 21.42 -27.30 -2.59
C ALA A 309 20.60 -28.52 -2.10
N ALA A 310 19.29 -28.36 -1.99
CA ALA A 310 18.37 -29.44 -1.61
C ALA A 310 18.35 -30.57 -2.66
N CYS A 311 18.34 -30.25 -3.95
CA CYS A 311 18.40 -31.24 -5.03
C CYS A 311 19.72 -32.02 -4.98
N SER A 312 20.86 -31.33 -4.81
CA SER A 312 22.17 -31.96 -4.66
C SER A 312 22.23 -32.88 -3.44
N TYR A 313 21.69 -32.42 -2.30
CA TYR A 313 21.59 -33.22 -1.09
C TYR A 313 20.69 -34.45 -1.29
N ASN A 314 19.50 -34.28 -1.86
CA ASN A 314 18.54 -35.35 -2.13
C ASN A 314 19.10 -36.38 -3.10
N LEU A 315 19.83 -35.96 -4.13
CA LEU A 315 20.50 -36.87 -5.06
C LEU A 315 21.56 -37.71 -4.34
N ARG A 316 22.38 -37.08 -3.50
CA ARG A 316 23.38 -37.79 -2.67
C ARG A 316 22.71 -38.74 -1.67
N ALA A 317 21.63 -38.31 -1.03
CA ALA A 317 20.86 -39.11 -0.08
C ALA A 317 20.21 -40.32 -0.77
N LYS A 318 19.63 -40.14 -1.96
CA LYS A 318 19.09 -41.24 -2.79
C LYS A 318 20.19 -42.23 -3.18
N GLY A 319 21.36 -41.75 -3.60
CA GLY A 319 22.51 -42.60 -3.90
C GLY A 319 22.98 -43.43 -2.69
N LYS A 320 23.13 -42.80 -1.52
CA LYS A 320 23.45 -43.49 -0.26
C LYS A 320 22.36 -44.50 0.12
N GLY A 321 21.09 -44.11 0.00
CA GLY A 321 19.95 -44.98 0.27
C GLY A 321 19.93 -46.22 -0.64
N PHE A 322 20.20 -46.05 -1.94
CA PHE A 322 20.31 -47.16 -2.88
C PHE A 322 21.46 -48.11 -2.51
N MET A 323 22.61 -47.57 -2.11
CA MET A 323 23.74 -48.39 -1.65
C MET A 323 23.39 -49.19 -0.39
N TYR A 324 22.77 -48.54 0.61
CA TYR A 324 22.33 -49.23 1.83
C TYR A 324 21.24 -50.27 1.55
N ALA A 325 20.29 -49.97 0.65
CA ALA A 325 19.25 -50.91 0.24
C ALA A 325 19.85 -52.12 -0.51
N SER A 326 20.83 -51.88 -1.37
CA SER A 326 21.55 -52.94 -2.09
C SER A 326 22.26 -53.86 -1.11
N VAL A 327 23.04 -53.31 -0.17
CA VAL A 327 23.73 -54.08 0.87
C VAL A 327 22.73 -54.83 1.76
N GLY A 328 21.65 -54.17 2.18
CA GLY A 328 20.59 -54.78 2.98
C GLY A 328 19.86 -55.92 2.28
N SER A 329 19.76 -55.87 0.94
CA SER A 329 19.10 -56.91 0.13
C SER A 329 19.96 -58.14 -0.11
N ILE A 330 21.29 -58.05 0.06
CA ILE A 330 22.20 -59.19 -0.12
C ILE A 330 21.82 -60.34 0.82
N LEU A 331 21.56 -60.06 2.11
CA LEU A 331 21.27 -61.11 3.07
C LEU A 331 19.94 -61.85 2.77
N PRO A 332 18.80 -61.17 2.53
CA PRO A 332 17.57 -61.82 2.08
C PRO A 332 17.73 -62.60 0.78
N LEU A 333 18.47 -62.08 -0.22
CA LEU A 333 18.72 -62.78 -1.48
C LEU A 333 19.56 -64.05 -1.28
N LEU A 334 20.57 -63.99 -0.41
CA LEU A 334 21.36 -65.17 -0.03
C LEU A 334 20.50 -66.21 0.71
N LEU A 335 19.65 -65.78 1.64
CA LEU A 335 18.71 -66.67 2.34
C LEU A 335 17.69 -67.28 1.37
N PHE A 336 17.17 -66.50 0.43
CA PHE A 336 16.24 -66.98 -0.59
C PHE A 336 16.89 -67.96 -1.57
N GLY A 337 18.11 -67.68 -2.04
CA GLY A 337 18.87 -68.60 -2.89
C GLY A 337 19.16 -69.92 -2.17
N ASN A 338 19.44 -69.88 -0.87
CA ASN A 338 19.60 -71.07 -0.05
C ASN A 338 18.27 -71.84 0.12
N PHE A 339 17.17 -71.14 0.38
CA PHE A 339 15.84 -71.74 0.43
C PHE A 339 15.48 -72.44 -0.88
N LEU A 340 15.71 -71.81 -2.03
CA LEU A 340 15.48 -72.43 -3.35
C LEU A 340 16.32 -73.69 -3.56
N ALA A 341 17.59 -73.68 -3.11
CA ALA A 341 18.48 -74.84 -3.20
C ALA A 341 18.02 -76.02 -2.32
N ILE A 342 17.32 -75.76 -1.22
CA ILE A 342 16.78 -76.80 -0.32
C ILE A 342 15.39 -77.27 -0.78
N ALA A 343 14.54 -76.35 -1.24
CA ALA A 343 13.13 -76.61 -1.51
C ALA A 343 12.83 -77.18 -2.91
N LEU A 344 13.69 -76.94 -3.91
CA LEU A 344 13.46 -77.38 -5.29
C LEU A 344 14.20 -78.67 -5.65
N PRO A 345 13.57 -79.60 -6.40
CA PRO A 345 14.23 -80.76 -6.97
C PRO A 345 15.34 -80.36 -7.95
N LYS A 346 16.41 -81.15 -7.99
CA LYS A 346 17.62 -80.89 -8.77
C LYS A 346 17.36 -80.70 -10.27
N GLU A 347 16.42 -81.49 -10.82
CA GLU A 347 16.00 -81.44 -12.22
C GLU A 347 15.35 -80.10 -12.61
N SER A 348 14.56 -79.51 -11.71
CA SER A 348 13.93 -78.19 -11.92
C SER A 348 14.94 -77.05 -11.80
N LEU A 349 15.95 -77.21 -10.95
CA LEU A 349 17.03 -76.24 -10.77
C LEU A 349 17.97 -76.21 -11.99
N GLU A 350 18.31 -77.39 -12.53
CA GLU A 350 19.12 -77.56 -13.74
C GLU A 350 18.40 -77.03 -14.99
N ALA A 351 17.07 -77.17 -15.06
CA ALA A 351 16.25 -76.61 -16.14
C ALA A 351 16.20 -75.07 -16.13
N ALA A 352 16.24 -74.43 -14.95
CA ALA A 352 16.12 -72.99 -14.81
C ALA A 352 17.47 -72.23 -14.88
N LEU A 353 18.54 -72.78 -14.29
CA LEU A 353 19.85 -72.12 -14.17
C LEU A 353 20.94 -72.73 -15.06
N GLY A 354 20.62 -73.85 -15.74
CA GLY A 354 21.60 -74.67 -16.45
C GLY A 354 22.42 -75.55 -15.50
N VAL A 355 23.02 -76.62 -16.03
CA VAL A 355 23.79 -77.62 -15.26
C VAL A 355 24.94 -76.97 -14.48
N THR A 356 25.70 -76.08 -15.11
CA THR A 356 26.81 -75.33 -14.49
C THR A 356 26.35 -74.37 -13.40
N GLY A 357 25.16 -73.77 -13.54
CA GLY A 357 24.58 -72.86 -12.55
C GLY A 357 24.04 -73.60 -11.32
N ALA A 358 23.39 -74.74 -11.54
CA ALA A 358 22.89 -75.61 -10.48
C ALA A 358 24.03 -76.21 -9.64
N GLU A 359 25.14 -76.64 -10.27
CA GLU A 359 26.32 -77.14 -9.56
C GLU A 359 27.03 -76.05 -8.73
N ALA A 360 27.14 -74.83 -9.27
CA ALA A 360 27.71 -73.71 -8.54
C ALA A 360 26.86 -73.35 -7.31
N LEU A 361 25.53 -73.25 -7.46
CA LEU A 361 24.63 -72.96 -6.35
C LEU A 361 24.73 -74.03 -5.26
N ALA A 362 24.72 -75.31 -5.64
CA ALA A 362 24.90 -76.43 -4.71
C ALA A 362 26.22 -76.34 -3.95
N LYS A 363 27.33 -75.99 -4.63
CA LYS A 363 28.64 -75.85 -4.00
C LYS A 363 28.70 -74.74 -2.94
N TYR A 364 28.02 -73.61 -3.17
CA TYR A 364 27.98 -72.49 -2.22
C TYR A 364 26.99 -72.71 -1.06
N THR A 365 25.97 -73.56 -1.22
CA THR A 365 24.98 -73.85 -0.15
C THR A 365 25.33 -75.05 0.72
N VAL A 366 26.22 -75.97 0.28
CA VAL A 366 26.62 -77.21 0.99
C VAL A 366 26.90 -77.02 2.49
N SER A 367 27.64 -75.98 2.88
CA SER A 367 28.00 -75.74 4.29
C SER A 367 26.78 -75.39 5.14
N VAL A 368 25.82 -74.65 4.57
CA VAL A 368 24.60 -74.24 5.28
C VAL A 368 23.58 -75.37 5.28
N THR A 369 23.44 -76.11 4.17
CA THR A 369 22.60 -77.31 4.10
C THR A 369 23.03 -78.33 5.14
N ARG A 370 24.34 -78.59 5.28
CA ARG A 370 24.90 -79.47 6.33
C ARG A 370 24.54 -79.02 7.73
N TYR A 371 24.64 -77.72 8.01
CA TYR A 371 24.29 -77.14 9.31
C TYR A 371 22.79 -77.25 9.60
N PHE A 372 21.93 -77.00 8.61
CA PHE A 372 20.47 -77.12 8.73
C PHE A 372 20.02 -78.57 8.93
N THR A 373 20.59 -79.54 8.19
CA THR A 373 20.33 -80.97 8.41
C THR A 373 20.83 -81.45 9.78
N ALA A 374 21.96 -80.95 10.25
CA ALA A 374 22.47 -81.27 11.59
C ALA A 374 21.62 -80.65 12.71
N PHE A 375 21.02 -79.48 12.48
CA PHE A 375 20.09 -78.83 13.39
C PHE A 375 18.74 -79.57 13.45
N LEU A 376 18.18 -79.96 12.30
CA LEU A 376 16.94 -80.76 12.21
C LEU A 376 17.10 -82.19 12.74
N GLN A 377 18.32 -82.71 12.86
CA GLN A 377 18.61 -84.01 13.50
C GLN A 377 18.83 -83.91 15.02
N ARG A 378 18.93 -82.69 15.58
CA ARG A 378 19.15 -82.44 17.01
C ARG A 378 17.92 -81.94 17.78
N GLY A 379 16.83 -81.61 17.09
CA GLY A 379 15.49 -81.48 17.66
C GLY A 379 14.67 -82.72 17.35
#